data_AF-A0A0Q7Q9N1-F1
#
_entry.id   AF-A0A0Q7Q9N1-F1
#
_cell.length_a   1.000
_cell.length_b   1.000
_cell.length_c   1.000
_cell.angle_alpha   90.00
_cell.angle_beta   90.00
_cell.angle_gamma   90.00
#
_symmetry.space_group_name_H-M   'P 1'
#
loop_
_entity.id
_entity.type
_entity.pdbx_description
1 polymer ?
#
loop_
_entity_poly.entity_id
_entity_poly.type
_entity_poly.pdbx_seq_one_letter_code
_entity_poly.pdbx_strand_id
1 'polypeptide(L)'
;MTPSPDRPLRVVVAVAGDDPDQQAIRAARERLAAGQEVVYLGTGLTPEQVARSAVAEDAVEAVVSQETVDAVRRALADLDADDVDVTPLAR
;
A
#
# COMPACT_ATOMS: atom_id res chain seq x y z
N MET A 1 8.67 3.54 26.37
CA MET A 1 8.77 2.41 25.41
C MET A 1 9.65 2.90 24.27
N THR A 2 10.89 2.42 24.19
CA THR A 2 11.76 2.68 23.05
C THR A 2 11.22 1.90 21.85
N PRO A 3 10.94 2.52 20.69
CA PRO A 3 10.62 1.76 19.49
C PRO A 3 11.83 0.87 19.15
N SER A 4 11.60 -0.43 19.01
CA SER A 4 12.65 -1.38 18.65
C SER A 4 13.09 -1.14 17.21
N PRO A 5 14.40 -0.95 16.94
CA PRO A 5 14.92 -0.48 15.65
C PRO A 5 14.96 -1.56 14.54
N ASP A 6 14.09 -2.56 14.55
CA ASP A 6 14.29 -3.77 13.73
C ASP A 6 13.00 -4.35 13.11
N ARG A 7 11.92 -3.55 13.00
CA ARG A 7 10.78 -3.98 12.19
C ARG A 7 11.07 -3.67 10.72
N PRO A 8 10.89 -4.65 9.81
CA PRO A 8 10.95 -4.37 8.39
C PRO A 8 9.90 -3.31 8.03
N LEU A 9 10.26 -2.42 7.11
CA LEU A 9 9.30 -1.47 6.54
C LEU A 9 8.13 -2.23 5.94
N ARG A 10 6.91 -1.86 6.34
CA ARG A 10 5.67 -2.46 5.84
C ARG A 10 5.19 -1.74 4.60
N VAL A 11 4.88 -2.51 3.58
CA VAL A 11 4.33 -2.04 2.31
C VAL A 11 2.97 -2.65 2.11
N VAL A 12 1.96 -1.81 1.87
CA VAL A 12 0.64 -2.24 1.41
C VAL A 12 0.67 -2.33 -0.11
N VAL A 13 0.25 -3.46 -0.66
CA VAL A 13 0.04 -3.63 -2.09
C VAL A 13 -1.41 -3.97 -2.33
N ALA A 14 -2.13 -3.09 -3.05
CA ALA A 14 -3.55 -3.22 -3.30
C ALA A 14 -3.87 -2.91 -4.77
N VAL A 15 -4.91 -3.55 -5.28
CA VAL A 15 -5.51 -3.20 -6.58
C VAL A 15 -6.93 -2.72 -6.29
N ALA A 16 -7.31 -1.57 -6.82
CA ALA A 16 -8.72 -1.20 -6.85
C ALA A 16 -9.31 -1.70 -8.18
N GLY A 17 -10.40 -2.49 -8.14
CA GLY A 17 -11.02 -3.10 -9.33
C GLY A 17 -11.37 -4.58 -9.15
N ASP A 18 -11.87 -5.29 -10.17
CA ASP A 18 -12.41 -6.66 -10.04
C ASP A 18 -11.40 -7.81 -10.28
N ASP A 19 -10.21 -7.56 -10.83
CA ASP A 19 -9.27 -8.62 -11.25
C ASP A 19 -7.93 -8.52 -10.51
N PRO A 20 -7.37 -9.61 -9.94
CA PRO A 20 -6.05 -9.58 -9.32
C PRO A 20 -5.00 -9.29 -10.37
N ASP A 21 -4.63 -8.00 -10.44
CA ASP A 21 -3.63 -7.54 -11.37
C ASP A 21 -2.32 -8.29 -11.10
N GLN A 22 -1.85 -9.05 -12.10
CA GLN A 22 -0.55 -9.73 -12.05
C GLN A 22 0.58 -8.76 -11.67
N GLN A 23 0.40 -7.47 -11.96
CA GLN A 23 1.30 -6.40 -11.53
C GLN A 23 1.36 -6.26 -10.01
N ALA A 24 0.24 -6.38 -9.29
CA ALA A 24 0.25 -6.30 -7.83
C ALA A 24 0.92 -7.52 -7.20
N ILE A 25 0.68 -8.72 -7.74
CA ILE A 25 1.41 -9.92 -7.31
C ILE A 25 2.91 -9.76 -7.58
N ARG A 26 3.28 -9.21 -8.74
CA ARG A 26 4.67 -8.95 -9.09
C ARG A 26 5.30 -7.91 -8.17
N ALA A 27 4.63 -6.78 -7.93
CA ALA A 27 5.08 -5.74 -7.02
C ALA A 27 5.28 -6.29 -5.60
N ALA A 28 4.31 -7.05 -5.08
CA ALA A 28 4.44 -7.72 -3.78
C ALA A 28 5.69 -8.62 -3.73
N ARG A 29 5.95 -9.42 -4.77
CA ARG A 29 7.15 -10.26 -4.86
C ARG A 29 8.45 -9.46 -4.93
N GLU A 30 8.48 -8.37 -5.69
CA GLU A 30 9.64 -7.50 -5.81
C GLU A 30 10.00 -6.86 -4.46
N ARG A 31 9.00 -6.41 -3.69
CA ARG A 31 9.18 -5.84 -2.35
C ARG A 31 9.61 -6.88 -1.32
N LEU A 32 9.02 -8.08 -1.36
CA LEU A 32 9.49 -9.22 -0.56
C LEU A 32 10.96 -9.55 -0.89
N ALA A 33 11.35 -9.55 -2.17
CA ALA A 33 12.72 -9.80 -2.59
C ALA A 33 13.70 -8.69 -2.14
N ALA A 34 13.20 -7.46 -1.94
CA ALA A 34 13.95 -6.35 -1.35
C ALA A 34 14.04 -6.41 0.19
N GLY A 35 13.44 -7.43 0.83
CA GLY A 35 13.47 -7.61 2.28
C GLY A 35 12.41 -6.81 3.05
N GLN A 36 11.40 -6.28 2.36
CA GLN A 36 10.29 -5.56 3.00
C GLN A 36 9.20 -6.52 3.47
N GLU A 37 8.47 -6.12 4.51
CA GLU A 37 7.24 -6.81 4.92
C GLU A 37 6.10 -6.34 4.02
N VAL A 38 5.30 -7.26 3.49
CA VAL A 38 4.27 -6.95 2.50
C VAL A 38 2.91 -7.39 2.99
N VAL A 39 1.94 -6.47 2.95
CA VAL A 39 0.52 -6.73 3.15
C VAL A 39 -0.17 -6.64 1.79
N TYR A 40 -0.58 -7.79 1.25
CA TYR A 40 -1.36 -7.85 0.02
C TYR A 40 -2.85 -7.81 0.34
N LEU A 41 -3.54 -6.74 -0.06
CA LEU A 41 -4.96 -6.54 0.27
C LEU A 41 -5.91 -7.12 -0.80
N GLY A 42 -5.40 -7.47 -1.97
CA GLY A 42 -6.23 -7.97 -3.07
C GLY A 42 -6.97 -6.87 -3.83
N THR A 43 -8.16 -7.21 -4.33
CA THR A 43 -8.95 -6.41 -5.26
C THR A 43 -10.27 -5.96 -4.65
N GLY A 44 -10.99 -5.06 -5.34
CA GLY A 44 -12.34 -4.64 -5.00
C GLY A 44 -12.41 -3.65 -3.84
N LEU A 45 -11.27 -3.10 -3.42
CA LEU A 45 -11.20 -2.15 -2.32
C LEU A 45 -11.42 -0.72 -2.82
N THR A 46 -12.16 0.06 -2.03
CA THR A 46 -12.24 1.50 -2.24
C THR A 46 -10.94 2.18 -1.81
N PRO A 47 -10.61 3.36 -2.36
CA PRO A 47 -9.43 4.12 -1.95
C PRO A 47 -9.36 4.36 -0.43
N GLU A 48 -10.51 4.59 0.22
CA GLU A 48 -10.61 4.80 1.66
C GLU A 48 -10.34 3.51 2.46
N GLN A 49 -10.69 2.35 1.91
CA GLN A 49 -10.33 1.07 2.53
C GLN A 49 -8.82 0.84 2.46
N VAL A 50 -8.21 1.13 1.30
CA VAL A 50 -6.75 1.03 1.14
C VAL A 50 -6.02 1.96 2.11
N ALA A 51 -6.43 3.24 2.20
CA ALA A 51 -5.83 4.21 3.10
C ALA A 51 -5.95 3.78 4.58
N ARG A 52 -7.15 3.33 5.01
CA ARG A 52 -7.34 2.83 6.38
C ARG A 52 -6.47 1.61 6.67
N SER A 53 -6.31 0.71 5.72
CA SER A 53 -5.43 -0.44 5.87
C SER A 53 -3.96 -0.02 5.96
N ALA A 54 -3.51 0.91 5.13
CA ALA A 54 -2.13 1.44 5.19
C ALA A 54 -1.82 2.03 6.57
N VAL A 55 -2.73 2.85 7.12
CA VAL A 55 -2.59 3.42 8.46
C VAL A 55 -2.62 2.33 9.55
N ALA A 56 -3.58 1.40 9.48
CA ALA A 56 -3.73 0.35 10.49
C ALA A 56 -2.50 -0.58 10.55
N GLU A 57 -1.86 -0.82 9.40
CA GLU A 57 -0.67 -1.66 9.30
C GLU A 57 0.63 -0.90 9.59
N ASP A 58 0.58 0.42 9.80
CA ASP A 58 1.78 1.27 9.95
C ASP A 58 2.68 1.16 8.70
N ALA A 59 2.07 1.24 7.52
CA ALA A 59 2.74 1.10 6.25
C ALA A 59 3.47 2.38 5.87
N VAL A 60 4.67 2.26 5.29
CA VAL A 60 5.41 3.40 4.74
C VAL A 60 5.09 3.68 3.28
N GLU A 61 4.49 2.71 2.60
CA GLU A 61 4.13 2.84 1.20
C GLU A 61 2.88 2.01 0.87
N ALA A 62 1.98 2.61 0.10
CA ALA A 62 0.85 1.98 -0.55
C ALA A 62 1.08 1.94 -2.07
N VAL A 63 1.26 0.74 -2.61
CA VAL A 63 1.36 0.48 -4.05
C VAL A 63 -0.02 0.16 -4.59
N VAL A 64 -0.52 0.98 -5.52
CA VAL A 64 -1.92 0.96 -5.98
C VAL A 64 -2.05 1.08 -7.51
N SER A 65 -3.23 0.79 -8.05
CA SER A 65 -3.54 1.01 -9.47
C SER A 65 -3.35 2.49 -9.86
N GLN A 66 -2.88 2.76 -11.08
CA GLN A 66 -2.58 4.12 -11.55
C GLN A 66 -3.78 5.07 -11.45
N GLU A 67 -4.98 4.57 -11.71
CA GLU A 67 -6.24 5.32 -11.68
C GLU A 67 -6.71 5.68 -10.27
N THR A 68 -6.16 5.07 -9.21
CA THR A 68 -6.57 5.32 -7.83
C THR A 68 -5.56 6.09 -7.00
N VAL A 69 -4.36 6.37 -7.53
CA VAL A 69 -3.30 7.11 -6.82
C VAL A 69 -3.82 8.39 -6.16
N ASP A 70 -4.47 9.27 -6.91
CA ASP A 70 -4.92 10.57 -6.38
C ASP A 70 -6.03 10.40 -5.33
N ALA A 71 -6.91 9.41 -5.51
CA ALA A 71 -7.97 9.13 -4.56
C ALA A 71 -7.42 8.54 -3.25
N VAL A 72 -6.42 7.64 -3.33
CA VAL A 72 -5.77 7.05 -2.16
C VAL A 72 -4.96 8.11 -1.40
N ARG A 73 -4.21 8.97 -2.10
CA ARG A 73 -3.51 10.11 -1.48
C ARG A 73 -4.46 11.02 -0.74
N ARG A 74 -5.60 11.35 -1.35
CA ARG A 74 -6.62 12.16 -0.69
C ARG A 74 -7.18 11.47 0.55
N ALA A 75 -7.48 10.18 0.47
CA ALA A 75 -7.98 9.42 1.61
C ALA A 75 -6.95 9.29 2.74
N LEU A 76 -5.65 9.24 2.45
CA LEU A 76 -4.58 9.27 3.44
C LEU A 76 -4.48 10.65 4.12
N ALA A 77 -4.55 11.73 3.34
CA ALA A 77 -4.57 13.09 3.88
C ALA A 77 -5.78 13.34 4.80
N ASP A 78 -6.97 12.82 4.44
CA ASP A 78 -8.17 12.87 5.29
C ASP A 78 -8.01 12.10 6.62
N LEU A 79 -6.99 11.23 6.73
CA LEU A 79 -6.61 10.49 7.94
C LEU A 79 -5.37 11.06 8.64
N ASP A 80 -4.87 12.24 8.22
CA ASP A 80 -3.61 12.85 8.68
C ASP A 80 -2.38 11.92 8.49
N ALA A 81 -2.37 11.11 7.43
CA ALA A 81 -1.34 10.11 7.12
C ALA A 81 -0.54 10.46 5.85
N ASP A 82 -0.08 11.70 5.74
CA ASP A 82 0.69 12.21 4.59
C ASP A 82 2.12 11.63 4.49
N ASP A 83 2.56 10.90 5.50
CA ASP A 83 3.86 10.23 5.57
C ASP A 83 3.90 8.87 4.84
N VAL A 84 2.74 8.37 4.38
CA VAL A 84 2.64 7.15 3.57
C VAL A 84 2.83 7.48 2.10
N ASP A 85 3.90 6.94 1.49
CA ASP A 85 4.14 7.09 0.06
C ASP A 85 3.06 6.35 -0.77
N VAL A 86 2.59 6.96 -1.86
CA VAL A 86 1.65 6.31 -2.79
C VAL A 86 2.30 6.16 -4.15
N THR A 87 2.52 4.91 -4.54
CA THR A 87 3.22 4.51 -5.76
C THR A 87 2.27 3.81 -6.73
N PRO A 88 2.19 4.25 -8.00
CA PRO A 88 1.43 3.51 -9.00
C PRO A 88 2.11 2.19 -9.35
N LEU A 89 1.32 1.15 -9.58
CA LEU A 89 1.78 -0.07 -10.24
C LEU A 89 2.37 0.30 -11.62
N ALA A 90 3.62 -0.09 -11.86
CA ALA A 90 4.30 0.17 -13.12
C ALA A 90 3.72 -0.72 -14.23
N ARG A 91 3.31 -0.10 -15.35
CA ARG A 91 2.84 -0.77 -16.57
C ARG A 91 3.89 -1.68 -17.21
#